data_AF-A0A7V4GFX0-F1
#
_entry.id   AF-A0A7V4GFX0-F1
#
_cell.length_a   1.000
_cell.length_b   1.000
_cell.length_c   1.000
_cell.angle_alpha   90.00
_cell.angle_beta   90.00
_cell.angle_gamma   90.00
#
_symmetry.space_group_name_H-M   'P 1'
#
loop_
_entity.id
_entity.type
_entity.pdbx_description
1 polymer ?
#
loop_
_entity_poly.entity_id
_entity_poly.type
_entity_poly.pdbx_seq_one_letter_code
_entity_poly.pdbx_strand_id
1 'polypeptide(L)'
;MATSSAKAPSGQRPSDESTPEFREWLAAAYDTDVHEQWLKPFSDLVAKRFEPPGRGMVLEVACATGRSTERLLEALGGKTRLVAQEGRSFLLDLARARLADHVGSRLFFNSDPLPRLRYDEKVFSAVVSNYGWWDRQDRDELLGEMIRVLDDEGLVVLTAPLAGTFGELVDLAREVAVKLDLVSKLEPRVEALERMFLTPEDWEEMVRGVGFERIRVDCTEIERRFASSRELFAATLTQAVWDGLWRRALGDEAERVLWHVRQMIDAYWADTPFPLTVAAGCLTAHRPRGFVAHKPAAAPKGDVAIPVVLDGESQADREPARPTTSPPAANDGYIASGDAIAAELLGLPADAAAEESIPEVEADATATQTGEPEPIDAEPLEAVPIEPEPVEESSSAVLSALDEPEPYVPDAGDLHGPNGESSGPRVPGPYDPGILDLGSPGRPSAPPVAPVPLGRPQATPVAPVPLERPRIHPVRPLDLDTIAAEPEELLPDDWDEDEPKRR
;
A
#
# COMPACT_ATOMS: atom_id res chain seq x y z
N MET A 1 20.69 5.13 -24.00
CA MET A 1 19.33 5.33 -24.55
C MET A 1 18.57 6.19 -23.56
N ALA A 2 17.87 7.25 -23.99
CA ALA A 2 17.08 8.05 -23.06
C ALA A 2 15.86 7.21 -22.64
N THR A 3 15.81 6.79 -21.38
CA THR A 3 14.61 6.22 -20.78
C THR A 3 13.53 7.29 -20.89
N SER A 4 12.47 7.00 -21.65
CA SER A 4 11.31 7.86 -21.76
C SER A 4 10.65 7.87 -20.38
N SER A 5 11.04 8.83 -19.53
CA SER A 5 10.32 9.11 -18.29
C SER A 5 8.88 9.39 -18.69
N ALA A 6 7.95 8.53 -18.27
CA ALA A 6 6.54 8.82 -18.42
C ALA A 6 6.30 10.19 -17.77
N LYS A 7 5.77 11.14 -18.55
CA LYS A 7 5.36 12.42 -17.99
C LYS A 7 4.15 12.15 -17.11
N ALA A 8 4.07 12.80 -15.94
CA ALA A 8 2.89 12.70 -15.10
C ALA A 8 1.64 12.97 -15.96
N PRO A 9 0.57 12.18 -15.82
CA PRO A 9 -0.60 12.34 -16.66
C PRO A 9 -1.17 13.74 -16.45
N SER A 10 -1.07 14.60 -17.47
CA SER A 10 -1.51 16.00 -17.39
C SER A 10 -3.03 16.14 -17.63
N GLY A 11 -3.80 15.09 -17.37
CA GLY A 11 -5.22 14.97 -17.68
C GLY A 11 -6.03 14.46 -16.51
N GLN A 12 -7.33 14.75 -16.53
CA GLN A 12 -8.29 14.23 -15.55
C GLN A 12 -8.29 12.70 -15.56
N ARG A 13 -8.46 12.09 -14.38
CA ARG A 13 -8.69 10.66 -14.22
C ARG A 13 -9.85 10.24 -15.14
N PRO A 14 -9.66 9.27 -16.05
CA PRO A 14 -10.76 8.71 -16.82
C PRO A 14 -11.84 8.14 -15.89
N SER A 15 -13.12 8.37 -16.21
CA SER A 15 -14.25 7.99 -15.35
C SER A 15 -14.56 6.48 -15.38
N ASP A 16 -14.28 5.81 -16.49
CA ASP A 16 -14.50 4.37 -16.66
C ASP A 16 -13.21 3.59 -16.39
N GLU A 17 -13.16 2.95 -15.22
CA GLU A 17 -12.01 2.18 -14.74
C GLU A 17 -11.72 0.91 -15.55
N SER A 18 -12.66 0.47 -16.39
CA SER A 18 -12.48 -0.71 -17.22
C SER A 18 -11.65 -0.42 -18.49
N THR A 19 -11.51 0.85 -18.85
CA THR A 19 -10.92 1.30 -20.11
C THR A 19 -9.40 1.16 -20.16
N PRO A 20 -8.81 0.92 -21.36
CA PRO A 20 -7.38 1.02 -21.57
C PRO A 20 -6.81 2.39 -21.15
N GLU A 21 -7.54 3.47 -21.43
CA GLU A 21 -7.15 4.85 -21.09
C GLU A 21 -6.99 5.03 -19.58
N PHE A 22 -7.90 4.48 -18.78
CA PHE A 22 -7.76 4.48 -17.32
C PHE A 22 -6.52 3.72 -16.86
N ARG A 23 -6.25 2.54 -17.42
CA ARG A 23 -5.08 1.72 -17.07
C ARG A 23 -3.76 2.42 -17.42
N GLU A 24 -3.70 3.06 -18.58
CA GLU A 24 -2.54 3.86 -19.00
C GLU A 24 -2.34 5.08 -18.09
N TRP A 25 -3.41 5.81 -17.78
CA TRP A 25 -3.39 6.91 -16.83
C TRP A 25 -2.90 6.44 -15.45
N LEU A 26 -3.43 5.32 -14.96
CA LEU A 26 -3.08 4.76 -13.66
C LEU A 26 -1.62 4.30 -13.62
N ALA A 27 -1.10 3.66 -14.67
CA ALA A 27 0.32 3.31 -14.75
C ALA A 27 1.22 4.53 -14.69
N ALA A 28 0.90 5.58 -15.45
CA ALA A 28 1.67 6.82 -15.46
C ALA A 28 1.61 7.54 -14.09
N ALA A 29 0.43 7.59 -13.48
CA ALA A 29 0.23 8.12 -12.13
C ALA A 29 1.04 7.33 -11.09
N TYR A 30 1.02 6.00 -11.16
CA TYR A 30 1.80 5.13 -10.27
C TYR A 30 3.29 5.40 -10.37
N ASP A 31 3.78 5.51 -11.61
CA ASP A 31 5.21 5.65 -11.87
C ASP A 31 5.77 7.02 -11.51
N THR A 32 4.94 8.06 -11.51
CA THR A 32 5.36 9.44 -11.26
C THR A 32 4.95 9.89 -9.87
N ASP A 33 3.69 10.26 -9.71
CA ASP A 33 3.18 10.93 -8.51
C ASP A 33 3.07 9.97 -7.32
N VAL A 34 2.46 8.80 -7.50
CA VAL A 34 2.27 7.85 -6.40
C VAL A 34 3.60 7.33 -5.91
N HIS A 35 4.54 7.01 -6.81
CA HIS A 35 5.84 6.54 -6.37
C HIS A 35 6.56 7.60 -5.53
N GLU A 36 6.74 8.81 -6.06
CA GLU A 36 7.53 9.85 -5.38
C GLU A 36 6.88 10.32 -4.08
N GLN A 37 5.56 10.54 -4.10
CA GLN A 37 4.86 11.13 -2.95
C GLN A 37 4.54 10.09 -1.87
N TRP A 38 4.34 8.82 -2.26
CA TRP A 38 3.82 7.77 -1.38
C TRP A 38 4.72 6.55 -1.23
N LEU A 39 5.07 5.85 -2.33
CA LEU A 39 5.79 4.57 -2.23
C LEU A 39 7.29 4.72 -1.95
N LYS A 40 7.89 5.87 -2.27
CA LYS A 40 9.31 6.13 -2.07
C LYS A 40 9.70 6.10 -0.58
N PRO A 41 8.98 6.75 0.35
CA PRO A 41 9.23 6.59 1.78
C PRO A 41 9.28 5.13 2.25
N PHE A 42 8.36 4.28 1.78
CA PHE A 42 8.38 2.84 2.09
C PHE A 42 9.58 2.15 1.43
N SER A 43 9.94 2.51 0.20
CA SER A 43 11.15 2.03 -0.46
C SER A 43 12.43 2.41 0.31
N ASP A 44 12.46 3.60 0.91
CA ASP A 44 13.57 4.06 1.75
C ASP A 44 13.65 3.25 3.05
N LEU A 45 12.51 2.79 3.61
CA LEU A 45 12.49 1.85 4.73
C LEU A 45 13.03 0.47 4.34
N VAL A 46 12.60 -0.08 3.19
CA VAL A 46 13.16 -1.32 2.65
C VAL A 46 14.67 -1.18 2.51
N ALA A 47 15.17 -0.13 1.87
CA ALA A 47 16.60 0.09 1.67
C ALA A 47 17.41 0.15 2.99
N LYS A 48 16.81 0.64 4.08
CA LYS A 48 17.45 0.69 5.41
C LYS A 48 17.52 -0.67 6.11
N ARG A 49 16.61 -1.60 5.78
CA ARG A 49 16.43 -2.88 6.50
C ARG A 49 16.78 -4.10 5.68
N PHE A 50 16.76 -3.98 4.36
CA PHE A 50 17.09 -5.05 3.46
C PHE A 50 18.59 -5.30 3.48
N GLU A 51 18.98 -6.51 3.90
CA GLU A 51 20.34 -7.00 3.82
C GLU A 51 20.47 -7.91 2.58
N PRO A 52 21.12 -7.45 1.50
CA PRO A 52 21.23 -8.21 0.27
C PRO A 52 21.93 -9.56 0.51
N PRO A 53 21.33 -10.68 0.08
CA PRO A 53 22.03 -11.95 0.13
C PRO A 53 23.20 -11.91 -0.86
N GLY A 54 24.38 -12.36 -0.42
CA GLY A 54 25.60 -12.31 -1.24
C GLY A 54 25.58 -13.20 -2.49
N ARG A 55 24.60 -14.11 -2.58
CA ARG A 55 24.26 -14.95 -3.74
C ARG A 55 22.84 -15.48 -3.59
N GLY A 56 22.26 -15.95 -4.69
CA GLY A 56 20.97 -16.64 -4.69
C GLY A 56 19.92 -15.91 -5.53
N MET A 57 18.67 -16.03 -5.12
CA MET A 57 17.53 -15.40 -5.78
C MET A 57 16.71 -14.63 -4.77
N VAL A 58 16.29 -13.43 -5.15
CA VAL A 58 15.34 -12.61 -4.39
C VAL A 58 14.05 -12.51 -5.18
N LEU A 59 12.92 -12.57 -4.48
CA LEU A 59 11.60 -12.34 -5.04
C LEU A 59 11.08 -10.99 -4.57
N GLU A 60 10.68 -10.13 -5.50
CA GLU A 60 9.86 -8.95 -5.20
C GLU A 60 8.41 -9.26 -5.57
N VAL A 61 7.51 -9.15 -4.60
CA VAL A 61 6.07 -9.36 -4.77
C VAL A 61 5.37 -8.01 -4.89
N ALA A 62 4.52 -7.88 -5.91
CA ALA A 62 3.80 -6.66 -6.27
C ALA A 62 4.75 -5.50 -6.64
N CYS A 63 5.62 -5.75 -7.62
CA CYS A 63 6.66 -4.81 -8.06
C CYS A 63 6.15 -3.54 -8.78
N ALA A 64 4.85 -3.46 -9.09
CA ALA A 64 4.21 -2.33 -9.77
C ALA A 64 4.98 -1.89 -11.02
N THR A 65 5.40 -0.62 -11.11
CA THR A 65 6.09 -0.03 -12.27
C THR A 65 7.61 -0.26 -12.26
N GLY A 66 8.12 -1.06 -11.33
CA GLY A 66 9.53 -1.44 -11.26
C GLY A 66 10.45 -0.41 -10.59
N ARG A 67 9.91 0.66 -9.99
CA ARG A 67 10.72 1.68 -9.28
C ARG A 67 11.46 1.11 -8.07
N SER A 68 10.77 0.31 -7.25
CA SER A 68 11.41 -0.40 -6.13
C SER A 68 12.35 -1.50 -6.63
N THR A 69 11.98 -2.18 -7.72
CA THR A 69 12.82 -3.19 -8.39
C THR A 69 14.17 -2.64 -8.82
N GLU A 70 14.19 -1.43 -9.41
CA GLU A 70 15.41 -0.72 -9.80
C GLU A 70 16.37 -0.55 -8.61
N ARG A 71 15.84 -0.05 -7.50
CA ARG A 71 16.60 0.15 -6.25
C ARG A 71 17.08 -1.16 -5.62
N LEU A 72 16.26 -2.21 -5.68
CA LEU A 72 16.66 -3.54 -5.23
C LEU A 72 17.80 -4.10 -6.11
N LEU A 73 17.74 -3.93 -7.44
CA LEU A 73 18.81 -4.38 -8.34
C LEU A 73 20.15 -3.70 -8.06
N GLU A 74 20.12 -2.42 -7.73
CA GLU A 74 21.30 -1.66 -7.30
C GLU A 74 21.88 -2.25 -6.00
N ALA A 75 21.03 -2.49 -5.00
CA ALA A 75 21.44 -3.04 -3.69
C ALA A 75 21.98 -4.48 -3.78
N LEU A 76 21.40 -5.32 -4.64
CA LEU A 76 21.74 -6.75 -4.76
C LEU A 76 23.12 -7.04 -5.36
N GLY A 77 23.69 -6.10 -6.13
CA GLY A 77 24.94 -6.32 -6.84
C GLY A 77 24.91 -7.48 -7.85
N GLY A 78 26.03 -7.72 -8.55
CA GLY A 78 26.05 -8.56 -9.76
C GLY A 78 25.84 -10.08 -9.59
N LYS A 79 25.78 -10.63 -8.36
CA LYS A 79 25.77 -12.09 -8.10
C LYS A 79 24.42 -12.67 -7.70
N THR A 80 23.43 -11.81 -7.45
CA THR A 80 22.09 -12.20 -7.03
C THR A 80 21.10 -11.87 -8.14
N ARG A 81 20.21 -12.82 -8.43
CA ARG A 81 19.12 -12.65 -9.39
C ARG A 81 17.88 -12.14 -8.67
N LEU A 82 17.10 -11.31 -9.35
CA LEU A 82 15.83 -10.79 -8.87
C LEU A 82 14.72 -11.34 -9.76
N VAL A 83 13.67 -11.86 -9.13
CA VAL A 83 12.39 -12.15 -9.77
C VAL A 83 11.40 -11.09 -9.29
N ALA A 84 10.80 -10.33 -10.18
CA ALA A 84 9.81 -9.31 -9.86
C ALA A 84 8.43 -9.75 -10.35
N GLN A 85 7.47 -9.86 -9.44
CA GLN A 85 6.12 -10.35 -9.74
C GLN A 85 5.09 -9.24 -9.59
N GLU A 86 4.18 -9.13 -10.56
CA GLU A 86 3.04 -8.20 -10.54
C GLU A 86 1.92 -8.77 -11.40
N GLY A 87 0.71 -8.89 -10.85
CA GLY A 87 -0.44 -9.46 -11.55
C GLY A 87 -1.07 -8.49 -12.56
N ARG A 88 -0.86 -7.18 -12.37
CA ARG A 88 -1.40 -6.13 -13.24
C ARG A 88 -0.47 -5.87 -14.41
N SER A 89 -0.81 -6.47 -15.56
CA SER A 89 -0.01 -6.39 -16.80
C SER A 89 0.36 -4.95 -17.19
N PHE A 90 -0.57 -4.00 -17.07
CA PHE A 90 -0.34 -2.61 -17.43
C PHE A 90 0.74 -1.90 -16.59
N LEU A 91 0.95 -2.29 -15.33
CA LEU A 91 2.08 -1.79 -14.52
C LEU A 91 3.37 -2.53 -14.87
N LEU A 92 3.27 -3.85 -15.06
CA LEU A 92 4.40 -4.71 -15.38
C LEU A 92 5.05 -4.36 -16.73
N ASP A 93 4.27 -3.91 -17.71
CA ASP A 93 4.78 -3.48 -19.00
C ASP A 93 5.68 -2.23 -18.87
N LEU A 94 5.33 -1.30 -17.98
CA LEU A 94 6.18 -0.16 -17.66
C LEU A 94 7.45 -0.59 -16.92
N ALA A 95 7.35 -1.55 -15.99
CA ALA A 95 8.50 -2.12 -15.30
C ALA A 95 9.49 -2.78 -16.27
N ARG A 96 8.98 -3.55 -17.25
CA ARG A 96 9.77 -4.18 -18.31
C ARG A 96 10.48 -3.16 -19.19
N ALA A 97 9.77 -2.11 -19.61
CA ALA A 97 10.34 -1.04 -20.41
C ALA A 97 11.46 -0.29 -19.65
N ARG A 98 11.22 0.01 -18.36
CA ARG A 98 12.19 0.69 -17.47
C ARG A 98 13.46 -0.12 -17.27
N LEU A 99 13.34 -1.43 -17.05
CA LEU A 99 14.44 -2.30 -16.64
C LEU A 99 14.96 -3.21 -17.75
N ALA A 100 14.71 -2.86 -19.01
CA ALA A 100 15.01 -3.68 -20.19
C ALA A 100 16.47 -4.17 -20.22
N ASP A 101 17.43 -3.33 -19.80
CA ASP A 101 18.86 -3.66 -19.79
C ASP A 101 19.24 -4.76 -18.78
N HIS A 102 18.37 -5.05 -17.80
CA HIS A 102 18.59 -6.08 -16.78
C HIS A 102 17.85 -7.39 -17.04
N VAL A 103 16.85 -7.37 -17.92
CA VAL A 103 15.97 -8.52 -18.18
C VAL A 103 16.76 -9.69 -18.78
N GLY A 104 16.51 -10.90 -18.28
CA GLY A 104 17.11 -12.14 -18.76
C GLY A 104 18.52 -12.42 -18.25
N SER A 105 19.23 -11.40 -17.75
CA SER A 105 20.56 -11.58 -17.16
C SER A 105 20.50 -11.62 -15.62
N ARG A 106 19.86 -10.62 -15.02
CA ARG A 106 19.73 -10.47 -13.56
C ARG A 106 18.29 -10.36 -13.09
N LEU A 107 17.39 -9.88 -13.95
CA LEU A 107 15.98 -9.66 -13.65
C LEU A 107 15.10 -10.59 -14.46
N PHE A 108 14.11 -11.19 -13.82
CA PHE A 108 13.04 -11.96 -14.45
C PHE A 108 11.69 -11.44 -13.97
N PHE A 109 10.76 -11.23 -14.88
CA PHE A 109 9.41 -10.80 -14.53
C PHE A 109 8.43 -11.98 -14.52
N ASN A 110 7.54 -12.01 -13.54
CA ASN A 110 6.41 -12.94 -13.50
C ASN A 110 5.08 -12.16 -13.43
N SER A 111 4.08 -12.56 -14.21
CA SER A 111 2.74 -11.99 -14.23
C SER A 111 1.67 -12.88 -13.59
N ASP A 112 2.05 -13.98 -12.95
CA ASP A 112 1.10 -14.85 -12.26
C ASP A 112 0.35 -14.06 -11.16
N PRO A 113 -0.97 -14.24 -11.04
CA PRO A 113 -1.78 -13.55 -10.05
C PRO A 113 -1.42 -14.00 -8.63
N LEU A 114 -1.52 -13.06 -7.69
CA LEU A 114 -1.44 -13.33 -6.25
C LEU A 114 -2.77 -13.95 -5.76
N PRO A 115 -2.78 -14.68 -4.64
CA PRO A 115 -1.71 -14.84 -3.64
C PRO A 115 -0.74 -16.00 -3.92
N ARG A 116 -1.06 -16.86 -4.89
CA ARG A 116 -0.30 -18.10 -5.14
C ARG A 116 0.99 -17.85 -5.89
N LEU A 117 2.11 -18.23 -5.27
CA LEU A 117 3.43 -18.06 -5.84
C LEU A 117 3.85 -19.36 -6.54
N ARG A 118 3.88 -19.39 -7.88
CA ARG A 118 4.18 -20.59 -8.68
C ARG A 118 5.68 -20.95 -8.72
N TYR A 119 6.30 -20.96 -7.57
CA TYR A 119 7.68 -21.38 -7.36
C TYR A 119 7.71 -22.58 -6.41
N ASP A 120 8.75 -23.40 -6.56
CA ASP A 120 9.02 -24.48 -5.61
C ASP A 120 9.32 -23.95 -4.21
N GLU A 121 9.30 -24.82 -3.22
CA GLU A 121 9.69 -24.46 -1.85
C GLU A 121 11.19 -24.17 -1.76
N LYS A 122 11.60 -23.27 -0.86
CA LYS A 122 13.01 -23.02 -0.52
C LYS A 122 13.86 -22.51 -1.69
N VAL A 123 13.28 -21.67 -2.54
CA VAL A 123 13.88 -21.15 -3.77
C VAL A 123 14.58 -19.80 -3.56
N PHE A 124 14.03 -18.94 -2.72
CA PHE A 124 14.50 -17.56 -2.55
C PHE A 124 15.20 -17.35 -1.22
N SER A 125 16.31 -16.62 -1.24
CA SER A 125 17.01 -16.22 -0.02
C SER A 125 16.41 -14.97 0.63
N ALA A 126 15.65 -14.18 -0.15
CA ALA A 126 14.82 -13.12 0.39
C ALA A 126 13.55 -12.90 -0.43
N VAL A 127 12.50 -12.43 0.25
CA VAL A 127 11.25 -11.96 -0.33
C VAL A 127 11.02 -10.53 0.12
N VAL A 128 10.72 -9.63 -0.81
CA VAL A 128 10.43 -8.22 -0.54
C VAL A 128 9.04 -7.90 -1.08
N SER A 129 8.21 -7.20 -0.32
CA SER A 129 7.00 -6.59 -0.85
C SER A 129 6.89 -5.15 -0.35
N ASN A 130 7.03 -4.21 -1.28
CA ASN A 130 6.89 -2.80 -0.97
C ASN A 130 5.42 -2.39 -1.17
N TYR A 131 4.67 -2.24 -0.07
CA TYR A 131 3.27 -1.79 -0.05
C TYR A 131 2.21 -2.72 -0.71
N GLY A 132 2.57 -3.70 -1.53
CA GLY A 132 1.59 -4.47 -2.32
C GLY A 132 0.97 -5.71 -1.67
N TRP A 133 1.08 -5.89 -0.36
CA TRP A 133 0.60 -7.10 0.34
C TRP A 133 -0.51 -6.84 1.38
N TRP A 134 -0.55 -5.65 1.99
CA TRP A 134 -1.31 -5.40 3.22
C TRP A 134 -2.79 -5.16 3.01
N ASP A 135 -3.19 -4.58 1.89
CA ASP A 135 -4.58 -4.23 1.60
C ASP A 135 -5.35 -5.43 1.03
N ARG A 136 -4.69 -6.57 0.84
CA ARG A 136 -5.30 -7.74 0.24
C ARG A 136 -6.22 -8.49 1.21
N GLN A 137 -7.31 -9.04 0.68
CA GLN A 137 -8.19 -9.95 1.42
C GLN A 137 -7.55 -11.31 1.67
N ASP A 138 -6.63 -11.72 0.80
CA ASP A 138 -5.93 -13.01 0.82
C ASP A 138 -4.53 -12.90 1.46
N ARG A 139 -4.29 -11.87 2.28
CA ARG A 139 -2.96 -11.56 2.86
C ARG A 139 -2.34 -12.75 3.61
N ASP A 140 -3.14 -13.52 4.33
CA ASP A 140 -2.66 -14.68 5.10
C ASP A 140 -2.20 -15.82 4.17
N GLU A 141 -2.93 -16.06 3.05
CA GLU A 141 -2.52 -17.01 2.02
C GLU A 141 -1.22 -16.55 1.37
N LEU A 142 -1.08 -15.26 1.07
CA LEU A 142 0.12 -14.69 0.50
C LEU A 142 1.33 -14.81 1.45
N LEU A 143 1.16 -14.50 2.74
CA LEU A 143 2.22 -14.68 3.75
C LEU A 143 2.65 -16.16 3.84
N GLY A 144 1.69 -17.09 3.79
CA GLY A 144 1.95 -18.53 3.76
C GLY A 144 2.78 -18.95 2.54
N GLU A 145 2.49 -18.38 1.38
CA GLU A 145 3.28 -18.61 0.17
C GLU A 145 4.68 -17.98 0.25
N MET A 146 4.81 -16.77 0.81
CA MET A 146 6.10 -16.10 1.02
C MET A 146 7.03 -16.93 1.92
N ILE A 147 6.55 -17.45 3.06
CA ILE A 147 7.38 -18.30 3.93
C ILE A 147 7.72 -19.65 3.29
N ARG A 148 6.83 -20.18 2.44
CA ARG A 148 7.06 -21.45 1.73
C ARG A 148 8.21 -21.35 0.73
N VAL A 149 8.22 -20.28 -0.07
CA VAL A 149 9.22 -20.10 -1.14
C VAL A 149 10.58 -19.62 -0.62
N LEU A 150 10.64 -19.07 0.60
CA LEU A 150 11.90 -18.72 1.27
C LEU A 150 12.73 -19.97 1.59
N ASP A 151 14.05 -19.92 1.45
CA ASP A 151 14.99 -20.92 1.95
C ASP A 151 15.11 -20.87 3.48
N ASP A 152 15.82 -21.84 4.07
CA ASP A 152 16.05 -21.86 5.51
C ASP A 152 16.84 -20.61 5.94
N GLU A 153 16.34 -19.90 6.96
CA GLU A 153 16.87 -18.61 7.42
C GLU A 153 16.65 -17.44 6.46
N GLY A 154 15.93 -17.65 5.36
CA GLY A 154 15.59 -16.62 4.38
C GLY A 154 14.82 -15.44 4.99
N LEU A 155 15.03 -14.25 4.44
CA LEU A 155 14.50 -12.98 4.95
C LEU A 155 13.23 -12.56 4.22
N VAL A 156 12.18 -12.18 4.95
CA VAL A 156 11.07 -11.39 4.39
C VAL A 156 11.21 -9.93 4.81
N VAL A 157 10.98 -9.00 3.88
CA VAL A 157 10.87 -7.56 4.14
C VAL A 157 9.55 -7.04 3.57
N LEU A 158 8.69 -6.53 4.45
CA LEU A 158 7.35 -6.07 4.10
C LEU A 158 7.18 -4.62 4.53
N THR A 159 6.56 -3.79 3.69
CA THR A 159 6.18 -2.42 4.09
C THR A 159 4.70 -2.18 3.83
N ALA A 160 4.10 -1.34 4.67
CA ALA A 160 2.68 -1.01 4.61
C ALA A 160 2.32 0.10 5.62
N PRO A 161 1.18 0.78 5.45
CA PRO A 161 0.67 1.72 6.43
C PRO A 161 0.21 0.99 7.71
N LEU A 162 0.36 1.66 8.83
CA LEU A 162 0.02 1.19 10.18
C LEU A 162 -1.11 2.03 10.77
N ALA A 163 -1.67 1.53 11.88
CA ALA A 163 -2.63 2.25 12.70
C ALA A 163 -2.15 3.69 12.98
N GLY A 164 -3.07 4.66 12.88
CA GLY A 164 -2.77 6.09 12.95
C GLY A 164 -2.57 6.77 11.58
N THR A 165 -2.48 5.99 10.49
CA THR A 165 -2.56 6.55 9.14
C THR A 165 -3.91 7.24 8.91
N PHE A 166 -3.87 8.48 8.43
CA PHE A 166 -5.03 9.34 8.15
C PHE A 166 -5.89 9.68 9.36
N GLY A 167 -5.31 9.71 10.57
CA GLY A 167 -6.04 10.10 11.78
C GLY A 167 -6.82 11.41 11.62
N GLU A 168 -6.26 12.40 10.90
CA GLU A 168 -6.91 13.68 10.66
C GLU A 168 -8.20 13.54 9.85
N LEU A 169 -8.19 12.74 8.78
CA LEU A 169 -9.39 12.53 7.96
C LEU A 169 -10.43 11.66 8.68
N VAL A 170 -9.98 10.70 9.49
CA VAL A 170 -10.86 9.86 10.31
C VAL A 170 -11.60 10.71 11.35
N ASP A 171 -10.89 11.59 12.04
CA ASP A 171 -11.48 12.48 13.03
C ASP A 171 -12.50 13.45 12.40
N LEU A 172 -12.17 14.02 11.23
CA LEU A 172 -13.11 14.86 10.48
C LEU A 172 -14.34 14.05 10.04
N ALA A 173 -14.19 12.81 9.59
CA ALA A 173 -15.32 11.96 9.21
C ALA A 173 -16.24 11.66 10.40
N ARG A 174 -15.70 11.42 11.60
CA ARG A 174 -16.48 11.25 12.83
C ARG A 174 -17.24 12.52 13.21
N GLU A 175 -16.60 13.67 13.11
CA GLU A 175 -17.25 14.96 13.39
C GLU A 175 -18.39 15.23 12.41
N VAL A 176 -18.19 14.94 11.12
CA VAL A 176 -19.26 14.99 10.12
C VAL A 176 -20.39 14.02 10.46
N ALA A 177 -20.09 12.80 10.93
CA ALA A 177 -21.10 11.84 11.34
C ALA A 177 -21.97 12.37 12.49
N VAL A 178 -21.37 13.05 13.47
CA VAL A 178 -22.13 13.72 14.54
C VAL A 178 -22.98 14.85 13.97
N LYS A 179 -22.39 15.73 13.16
CA LYS A 179 -23.08 16.91 12.59
C LYS A 179 -24.29 16.55 11.75
N LEU A 180 -24.24 15.43 11.03
CA LEU A 180 -25.31 14.97 10.14
C LEU A 180 -26.28 13.98 10.79
N ASP A 181 -26.13 13.70 12.08
CA ASP A 181 -26.87 12.65 12.80
C ASP A 181 -26.75 11.27 12.14
N LEU A 182 -25.55 10.94 11.67
CA LEU A 182 -25.18 9.70 10.99
C LEU A 182 -24.28 8.78 11.81
N VAL A 183 -24.06 9.07 13.11
CA VAL A 183 -23.12 8.32 13.97
C VAL A 183 -23.40 6.81 13.95
N SER A 184 -24.65 6.40 14.11
CA SER A 184 -25.04 4.98 14.12
C SER A 184 -24.73 4.25 12.80
N LYS A 185 -24.72 4.99 11.67
CA LYS A 185 -24.43 4.47 10.33
C LYS A 185 -22.94 4.49 10.02
N LEU A 186 -22.23 5.55 10.41
CA LEU A 186 -20.85 5.79 9.99
C LEU A 186 -19.81 5.28 10.97
N GLU A 187 -20.04 5.27 12.28
CA GLU A 187 -19.02 4.85 13.25
C GLU A 187 -18.52 3.42 12.97
N PRO A 188 -19.38 2.40 12.75
CA PRO A 188 -18.90 1.04 12.45
C PRO A 188 -18.07 0.96 11.16
N ARG A 189 -18.36 1.84 10.19
CA ARG A 189 -17.65 1.93 8.90
C ARG A 189 -16.29 2.62 9.05
N VAL A 190 -16.24 3.70 9.83
CA VAL A 190 -15.01 4.42 10.16
C VAL A 190 -14.08 3.54 10.98
N GLU A 191 -14.59 2.87 12.01
CA GLU A 191 -13.81 1.89 12.78
C GLU A 191 -13.29 0.75 11.90
N ALA A 192 -14.09 0.27 10.95
CA ALA A 192 -13.65 -0.78 10.02
C ALA A 192 -12.51 -0.28 9.12
N LEU A 193 -12.56 0.97 8.66
CA LEU A 193 -11.47 1.61 7.92
C LEU A 193 -10.20 1.73 8.78
N GLU A 194 -10.29 2.19 10.02
CA GLU A 194 -9.15 2.24 10.94
C GLU A 194 -8.55 0.85 11.18
N ARG A 195 -9.39 -0.16 11.39
CA ARG A 195 -8.97 -1.56 11.60
C ARG A 195 -8.27 -2.17 10.39
N MET A 196 -8.38 -1.57 9.20
CA MET A 196 -7.58 -2.01 8.05
C MET A 196 -6.09 -1.72 8.24
N PHE A 197 -5.76 -0.66 8.98
CA PHE A 197 -4.40 -0.28 9.32
C PHE A 197 -4.00 -0.96 10.63
N LEU A 198 -3.32 -2.09 10.49
CA LEU A 198 -2.90 -2.90 11.62
C LEU A 198 -1.87 -2.15 12.50
N THR A 199 -1.87 -2.46 13.80
CA THR A 199 -0.80 -2.01 14.70
C THR A 199 0.49 -2.81 14.45
N PRO A 200 1.66 -2.33 14.91
CA PRO A 200 2.90 -3.11 14.88
C PRO A 200 2.75 -4.48 15.57
N GLU A 201 2.01 -4.52 16.68
CA GLU A 201 1.75 -5.75 17.45
C GLU A 201 0.91 -6.74 16.65
N ASP A 202 -0.14 -6.27 15.96
CA ASP A 202 -0.97 -7.10 15.08
C ASP A 202 -0.14 -7.68 13.92
N TRP A 203 0.78 -6.88 13.35
CA TRP A 203 1.71 -7.38 12.32
C TRP A 203 2.60 -8.50 12.83
N GLU A 204 3.17 -8.32 14.01
CA GLU A 204 4.00 -9.35 14.62
C GLU A 204 3.20 -10.62 14.90
N GLU A 205 1.99 -10.50 15.46
CA GLU A 205 1.12 -11.65 15.73
C GLU A 205 0.76 -12.39 14.45
N MET A 206 0.30 -11.69 13.41
CA MET A 206 -0.06 -12.25 12.12
C MET A 206 1.10 -13.01 11.47
N VAL A 207 2.27 -12.38 11.36
CA VAL A 207 3.45 -12.97 10.72
C VAL A 207 4.00 -14.15 11.55
N ARG A 208 3.94 -14.06 12.88
CA ARG A 208 4.28 -15.18 13.78
C ARG A 208 3.31 -16.35 13.62
N GLY A 209 2.02 -16.08 13.45
CA GLY A 209 0.98 -17.09 13.25
C GLY A 209 1.20 -17.94 11.99
N VAL A 210 1.83 -17.36 10.96
CA VAL A 210 2.21 -18.06 9.72
C VAL A 210 3.52 -18.87 9.87
N GLY A 211 4.29 -18.61 10.93
CA GLY A 211 5.47 -19.40 11.30
C GLY A 211 6.81 -18.69 11.09
N PHE A 212 6.81 -17.38 10.82
CA PHE A 212 8.05 -16.59 10.81
C PHE A 212 8.61 -16.39 12.23
N GLU A 213 9.92 -16.17 12.32
CA GLU A 213 10.66 -15.88 13.55
C GLU A 213 11.51 -14.62 13.41
N ARG A 214 12.17 -14.19 14.51
CA ARG A 214 13.04 -13.00 14.54
C ARG A 214 12.39 -11.77 13.91
N ILE A 215 11.13 -11.56 14.30
CA ILE A 215 10.29 -10.50 13.77
C ILE A 215 10.74 -9.18 14.38
N ARG A 216 10.78 -8.14 13.54
CA ARG A 216 11.01 -6.76 13.93
C ARG A 216 10.12 -5.88 13.08
N VAL A 217 9.45 -4.92 13.72
CA VAL A 217 8.69 -3.87 13.03
C VAL A 217 9.32 -2.52 13.36
N ASP A 218 9.77 -1.82 12.32
CA ASP A 218 10.20 -0.43 12.44
C ASP A 218 9.10 0.50 11.95
N CYS A 219 8.86 1.56 12.71
CA CYS A 219 7.82 2.53 12.43
C CYS A 219 8.45 3.90 12.14
N THR A 220 7.86 4.64 11.21
CA THR A 220 8.15 6.06 10.99
C THR A 220 6.85 6.77 10.64
N GLU A 221 6.70 8.00 11.10
CA GLU A 221 5.63 8.86 10.62
C GLU A 221 6.12 9.65 9.40
N ILE A 222 5.21 9.81 8.44
CA ILE A 222 5.42 10.62 7.26
C ILE A 222 4.28 11.64 7.24
N GLU A 223 4.62 12.91 7.38
CA GLU A 223 3.66 14.00 7.23
C GLU A 223 3.67 14.50 5.78
N ARG A 224 2.48 14.79 5.27
CA ARG A 224 2.25 15.52 4.02
C ARG A 224 1.42 16.76 4.32
N ARG A 225 1.67 17.83 3.59
CA ARG A 225 0.96 19.10 3.76
C ARG A 225 0.30 19.49 2.46
N PHE A 226 -0.97 19.86 2.54
CA PHE A 226 -1.78 20.33 1.42
C PHE A 226 -2.26 21.74 1.73
N ALA A 227 -2.14 22.67 0.80
CA ALA A 227 -2.54 24.06 1.01
C ALA A 227 -4.06 24.24 1.17
N SER A 228 -4.86 23.26 0.74
CA SER A 228 -6.33 23.29 0.84
C SER A 228 -6.94 21.90 0.66
N SER A 229 -8.24 21.77 0.95
CA SER A 229 -9.01 20.58 0.61
C SER A 229 -8.97 20.32 -0.91
N ARG A 230 -9.05 21.37 -1.73
CA ARG A 230 -8.99 21.27 -3.19
C ARG A 230 -7.70 20.61 -3.64
N GLU A 231 -6.55 21.00 -3.09
CA GLU A 231 -5.27 20.38 -3.43
C GLU A 231 -5.22 18.91 -3.01
N LEU A 232 -5.61 18.60 -1.77
CA LEU A 232 -5.64 17.23 -1.25
C LEU A 232 -6.44 16.29 -2.17
N PHE A 233 -7.68 16.67 -2.50
CA PHE A 233 -8.56 15.80 -3.29
C PHE A 233 -8.30 15.86 -4.80
N ALA A 234 -7.59 16.88 -5.29
CA ALA A 234 -7.11 16.93 -6.67
C ALA A 234 -5.77 16.19 -6.86
N ALA A 235 -5.05 15.88 -5.79
CA ALA A 235 -3.78 15.18 -5.87
C ALA A 235 -3.95 13.80 -6.52
N THR A 236 -3.07 13.49 -7.48
CA THR A 236 -3.03 12.19 -8.17
C THR A 236 -2.97 11.03 -7.18
N LEU A 237 -2.21 11.19 -6.09
CA LEU A 237 -2.10 10.20 -5.02
C LEU A 237 -3.46 9.89 -4.39
N THR A 238 -4.22 10.93 -4.02
CA THR A 238 -5.56 10.76 -3.46
C THR A 238 -6.48 10.06 -4.45
N GLN A 239 -6.49 10.49 -5.71
CA GLN A 239 -7.35 9.91 -6.73
C GLN A 239 -6.99 8.45 -7.07
N ALA A 240 -5.70 8.11 -7.11
CA ALA A 240 -5.23 6.79 -7.52
C ALA A 240 -5.25 5.76 -6.39
N VAL A 241 -5.10 6.18 -5.13
CA VAL A 241 -4.90 5.25 -3.99
C VAL A 241 -5.98 5.38 -2.93
N TRP A 242 -6.35 6.60 -2.52
CA TRP A 242 -7.15 6.79 -1.30
C TRP A 242 -8.64 6.98 -1.57
N ASP A 243 -9.01 7.62 -2.67
CA ASP A 243 -10.40 7.97 -2.99
C ASP A 243 -11.28 6.72 -3.02
N GLY A 244 -10.85 5.65 -3.72
CA GLY A 244 -11.57 4.38 -3.74
C GLY A 244 -11.68 3.72 -2.37
N LEU A 245 -10.65 3.83 -1.54
CA LEU A 245 -10.64 3.30 -0.16
C LEU A 245 -11.70 4.00 0.70
N TRP A 246 -11.68 5.33 0.74
CA TRP A 246 -12.61 6.14 1.54
C TRP A 246 -14.05 6.00 1.07
N ARG A 247 -14.27 6.04 -0.24
CA ARG A 247 -15.62 5.89 -0.82
C ARG A 247 -16.23 4.54 -0.49
N ARG A 248 -15.43 3.46 -0.56
CA ARG A 248 -15.88 2.12 -0.19
C ARG A 248 -16.20 2.01 1.30
N ALA A 249 -15.34 2.58 2.16
CA ALA A 249 -15.57 2.57 3.60
C ALA A 249 -16.84 3.34 3.97
N LEU A 250 -17.03 4.54 3.43
CA LEU A 250 -18.17 5.42 3.73
C LEU A 250 -19.46 4.97 3.04
N GLY A 251 -19.36 4.19 1.95
CA GLY A 251 -20.49 3.62 1.23
C GLY A 251 -21.34 4.69 0.52
N ASP A 252 -22.66 4.55 0.66
CA ASP A 252 -23.66 5.44 0.07
C ASP A 252 -23.60 6.90 0.58
N GLU A 253 -22.99 7.14 1.75
CA GLU A 253 -22.81 8.48 2.31
C GLU A 253 -21.50 9.15 1.86
N ALA A 254 -20.66 8.48 1.06
CA ALA A 254 -19.31 8.93 0.75
C ALA A 254 -19.26 10.35 0.19
N GLU A 255 -20.09 10.68 -0.81
CA GLU A 255 -20.08 12.01 -1.42
C GLU A 255 -20.47 13.10 -0.43
N ARG A 256 -21.55 12.86 0.33
CA ARG A 256 -22.03 13.82 1.33
C ARG A 256 -20.98 14.04 2.42
N VAL A 257 -20.41 12.97 2.96
CA VAL A 257 -19.39 13.06 4.02
C VAL A 257 -18.12 13.74 3.50
N LEU A 258 -17.60 13.32 2.34
CA LEU A 258 -16.38 13.90 1.78
C LEU A 258 -16.57 15.37 1.37
N TRP A 259 -17.78 15.77 0.96
CA TRP A 259 -18.10 17.18 0.74
C TRP A 259 -17.95 17.99 2.04
N HIS A 260 -18.52 17.53 3.15
CA HIS A 260 -18.38 18.23 4.43
C HIS A 260 -16.95 18.22 4.97
N VAL A 261 -16.23 17.10 4.82
CA VAL A 261 -14.80 17.02 5.19
C VAL A 261 -13.99 18.08 4.43
N ARG A 262 -14.25 18.30 3.13
CA ARG A 262 -13.59 19.38 2.36
C ARG A 262 -13.85 20.75 2.96
N GLN A 263 -15.12 21.06 3.27
CA GLN A 263 -15.50 22.34 3.89
C GLN A 263 -14.81 22.54 5.23
N MET A 264 -14.72 21.48 6.04
CA MET A 264 -14.07 21.55 7.34
C MET A 264 -12.56 21.74 7.22
N ILE A 265 -11.90 21.09 6.26
CA ILE A 265 -10.47 21.32 5.99
C ILE A 265 -10.24 22.80 5.67
N ASP A 266 -11.01 23.38 4.74
CA ASP A 266 -10.82 24.77 4.33
C ASP A 266 -11.19 25.76 5.45
N ALA A 267 -12.12 25.41 6.34
CA ALA A 267 -12.49 26.24 7.49
C ALA A 267 -11.46 26.18 8.62
N TYR A 268 -11.01 24.99 9.01
CA TYR A 268 -10.12 24.79 10.15
C TYR A 268 -8.66 25.12 9.82
N TRP A 269 -8.27 24.99 8.55
CA TRP A 269 -6.92 25.24 8.05
C TRP A 269 -6.88 26.37 7.01
N ALA A 270 -7.76 27.37 7.10
CA ALA A 270 -7.83 28.48 6.15
C ALA A 270 -6.47 29.20 5.93
N ASP A 271 -5.67 29.34 6.99
CA ASP A 271 -4.41 30.09 6.98
C ASP A 271 -3.15 29.20 7.08
N THR A 272 -3.31 27.88 7.10
CA THR A 272 -2.18 26.94 7.29
C THR A 272 -2.38 25.68 6.44
N PRO A 273 -1.32 25.03 5.94
CA PRO A 273 -1.50 23.78 5.22
C PRO A 273 -2.14 22.69 6.09
N PHE A 274 -3.09 21.95 5.53
CA PHE A 274 -3.67 20.75 6.14
C PHE A 274 -2.62 19.64 6.22
N PRO A 275 -2.26 19.17 7.43
CA PRO A 275 -1.38 18.02 7.60
C PRO A 275 -2.16 16.72 7.38
N LEU A 276 -1.50 15.75 6.74
CA LEU A 276 -2.00 14.40 6.60
C LEU A 276 -0.89 13.43 7.00
N THR A 277 -1.15 12.65 8.03
CA THR A 277 -0.15 11.75 8.63
C THR A 277 -0.28 10.33 8.10
N VAL A 278 0.86 9.69 7.89
CA VAL A 278 0.98 8.28 7.50
C VAL A 278 1.93 7.61 8.47
N ALA A 279 1.41 6.69 9.27
CA ALA A 279 2.25 5.80 10.06
C ALA A 279 2.75 4.68 9.13
N ALA A 280 4.03 4.69 8.76
CA ALA A 280 4.62 3.70 7.87
C ALA A 280 5.38 2.63 8.67
N GLY A 281 5.07 1.37 8.37
CA GLY A 281 5.72 0.20 8.95
C GLY A 281 6.67 -0.48 7.96
N CYS A 282 7.77 -1.01 8.50
CA CYS A 282 8.67 -1.93 7.82
C CYS A 282 8.92 -3.15 8.71
N LEU A 283 8.41 -4.29 8.29
CA LEU A 283 8.60 -5.56 8.96
C LEU A 283 9.75 -6.32 8.32
N THR A 284 10.61 -6.88 9.17
CA THR A 284 11.57 -7.91 8.78
C THR A 284 11.33 -9.15 9.61
N ALA A 285 11.34 -10.32 8.98
CA ALA A 285 11.29 -11.59 9.69
C ALA A 285 12.03 -12.69 8.93
N HIS A 286 12.36 -13.77 9.61
CA HIS A 286 13.07 -14.90 9.03
C HIS A 286 12.23 -16.16 9.01
N ARG A 287 12.44 -16.98 7.99
CA ARG A 287 11.95 -18.36 8.00
C ARG A 287 12.80 -19.21 8.95
N PRO A 288 12.20 -19.93 9.91
CA PRO A 288 12.96 -20.83 10.78
C PRO A 288 13.66 -21.94 10.00
N ARG A 289 14.87 -22.31 10.42
CA ARG A 289 15.56 -23.48 9.88
C ARG A 289 14.73 -24.76 10.05
N GLY A 290 14.63 -25.55 8.97
CA GLY A 290 13.89 -26.81 9.00
C GLY A 290 12.37 -26.64 9.03
N PHE A 291 11.85 -25.42 8.82
CA PHE A 291 10.43 -25.20 8.63
C PHE A 291 9.89 -26.10 7.51
N VAL A 292 8.78 -26.76 7.80
CA VAL A 292 7.99 -27.55 6.85
C VAL A 292 6.68 -26.81 6.68
N ALA A 293 6.41 -26.33 5.48
CA ALA A 293 5.15 -25.66 5.20
C ALA A 293 4.02 -26.65 5.44
N HIS A 294 3.17 -26.35 6.42
CA HIS A 294 1.89 -27.03 6.51
C HIS A 294 1.02 -26.50 5.38
N LYS A 295 0.37 -27.41 4.65
CA LYS A 295 -0.66 -27.00 3.69
C LYS A 295 -1.63 -26.09 4.45
N PRO A 296 -1.84 -24.83 4.02
CA PRO A 296 -2.69 -23.92 4.76
C PRO A 296 -4.04 -24.59 4.98
N ALA A 297 -4.50 -24.58 6.22
CA ALA A 297 -5.89 -24.94 6.50
C ALA A 297 -6.76 -24.02 5.65
N ALA A 298 -7.86 -24.54 5.08
CA ALA A 298 -8.77 -23.72 4.30
C ALA A 298 -9.12 -22.45 5.10
N ALA A 299 -8.99 -21.28 4.47
CA ALA A 299 -9.16 -20.00 5.15
C ALA A 299 -10.48 -19.99 5.94
N PRO A 300 -10.47 -19.57 7.22
CA PRO A 300 -11.71 -19.40 7.97
C PRO A 300 -12.58 -18.38 7.21
N LYS A 301 -13.87 -18.70 7.03
CA LYS A 301 -14.83 -17.75 6.46
C LYS A 301 -15.04 -16.63 7.49
N GLY A 302 -14.23 -15.58 7.43
CA GLY A 302 -14.41 -14.39 8.25
C GLY A 302 -15.61 -13.59 7.77
N ASP A 303 -16.52 -13.26 8.69
CA ASP A 303 -17.64 -12.36 8.42
C ASP A 303 -17.13 -10.91 8.32
N VAL A 304 -17.51 -10.24 7.23
CA VAL A 304 -17.29 -8.82 6.92
C VAL A 304 -15.82 -8.42 6.74
N ALA A 305 -15.17 -8.98 5.71
CA ALA A 305 -14.10 -8.26 5.04
C ALA A 305 -14.73 -7.16 4.17
N ILE A 306 -14.42 -5.88 4.42
CA ILE A 306 -14.58 -4.87 3.36
C ILE A 306 -13.62 -5.31 2.26
N PRO A 307 -14.08 -5.67 1.05
CA PRO A 307 -13.18 -6.07 -0.03
C PRO A 307 -12.34 -4.87 -0.44
N VAL A 308 -11.10 -4.83 0.06
CA VAL A 308 -10.13 -3.84 -0.35
C VAL A 308 -9.44 -4.39 -1.57
N VAL A 309 -10.13 -4.24 -2.68
CA VAL A 309 -9.69 -4.67 -3.98
C VAL A 309 -9.27 -3.40 -4.72
N LEU A 310 -7.95 -3.16 -4.81
CA LEU A 310 -7.35 -2.35 -5.88
C LEU A 310 -7.16 -3.18 -7.15
N ASP A 311 -7.41 -4.50 -7.08
CA ASP A 311 -7.42 -5.38 -8.23
C ASP A 311 -8.75 -5.18 -8.98
N GLY A 312 -8.77 -4.29 -9.97
CA GLY A 312 -9.79 -4.42 -11.01
C GLY A 312 -9.68 -5.85 -11.55
N GLU A 313 -10.52 -6.77 -11.07
CA GLU A 313 -10.51 -8.15 -11.54
C GLU A 313 -10.74 -8.07 -13.05
N SER A 314 -9.71 -8.43 -13.81
CA SER A 314 -9.81 -8.61 -15.25
C SER A 314 -10.78 -9.78 -15.49
N GLN A 315 -12.06 -9.47 -15.64
CA GLN A 315 -12.97 -10.33 -16.39
C GLN A 315 -12.60 -10.38 -17.89
N ALA A 316 -11.61 -9.61 -18.34
CA ALA A 316 -11.32 -9.39 -19.75
C ALA A 316 -10.37 -10.42 -20.41
N ASP A 317 -9.72 -11.33 -19.67
CA ASP A 317 -8.78 -12.30 -20.25
C ASP A 317 -9.29 -13.75 -20.30
N ARG A 318 -10.60 -13.97 -20.08
CA ARG A 318 -11.22 -15.25 -20.47
C ARG A 318 -11.43 -15.27 -21.97
N GLU A 319 -10.43 -15.78 -22.68
CA GLU A 319 -10.54 -16.21 -24.08
C GLU A 319 -11.83 -17.04 -24.25
N PRO A 320 -12.80 -16.65 -25.11
CA PRO A 320 -14.02 -17.42 -25.26
C PRO A 320 -13.66 -18.79 -25.86
N ALA A 321 -13.97 -19.84 -25.11
CA ALA A 321 -13.78 -21.22 -25.55
C ALA A 321 -14.35 -21.40 -26.96
N ARG A 322 -13.50 -21.79 -27.92
CA ARG A 322 -13.93 -22.13 -29.28
C ARG A 322 -15.00 -23.24 -29.21
N PRO A 323 -16.16 -23.08 -29.86
CA PRO A 323 -17.14 -24.15 -29.90
C PRO A 323 -16.62 -25.28 -30.79
N THR A 324 -16.34 -26.43 -30.18
CA THR A 324 -16.13 -27.69 -30.90
C THR A 324 -17.47 -28.17 -31.47
N THR A 325 -17.63 -28.08 -32.78
CA THR A 325 -18.76 -28.61 -33.52
C THR A 325 -18.70 -30.14 -33.61
N SER A 326 -19.72 -30.82 -33.09
CA SER A 326 -20.22 -32.09 -33.64
C SER A 326 -21.72 -32.18 -33.35
N PRO A 327 -22.56 -32.60 -34.32
CA PRO A 327 -23.99 -32.39 -34.27
C PRO A 327 -24.72 -33.57 -33.59
N PRO A 328 -25.87 -33.32 -32.94
CA PRO A 328 -26.91 -34.31 -32.85
C PRO A 328 -28.11 -33.99 -33.74
N ALA A 329 -28.80 -35.07 -34.08
CA ALA A 329 -29.89 -35.17 -35.03
C ALA A 329 -31.14 -34.35 -34.66
N ALA A 330 -31.91 -34.09 -35.72
CA ALA A 330 -33.22 -33.48 -35.74
C ALA A 330 -34.20 -34.12 -34.75
N ASN A 331 -34.96 -33.29 -34.05
CA ASN A 331 -36.38 -33.51 -33.88
C ASN A 331 -37.14 -32.21 -33.54
N ASP A 332 -38.37 -32.20 -34.03
CA ASP A 332 -39.28 -31.07 -34.21
C ASP A 332 -39.73 -30.33 -32.94
N GLY A 333 -39.92 -29.02 -33.12
CA GLY A 333 -41.11 -28.28 -32.72
C GLY A 333 -41.34 -28.01 -31.23
N TYR A 334 -41.19 -26.75 -30.82
CA TYR A 334 -42.27 -25.94 -30.21
C TYR A 334 -41.77 -24.49 -30.03
N ILE A 335 -42.54 -23.52 -30.55
CA ILE A 335 -42.37 -22.11 -30.25
C ILE A 335 -43.17 -21.81 -28.98
N ALA A 336 -42.51 -21.30 -27.94
CA ALA A 336 -43.16 -20.58 -26.85
C ALA A 336 -42.25 -19.43 -26.39
N SER A 337 -42.92 -18.31 -26.11
CA SER A 337 -42.44 -16.96 -25.90
C SER A 337 -41.64 -16.73 -24.62
N GLY A 338 -40.92 -15.61 -24.61
CA GLY A 338 -40.20 -15.07 -23.45
C GLY A 338 -41.08 -14.83 -22.23
N ASP A 339 -40.53 -15.27 -21.10
CA ASP A 339 -40.68 -14.79 -19.72
C ASP A 339 -40.41 -15.96 -18.77
N ALA A 340 -39.14 -16.34 -18.62
CA ALA A 340 -38.69 -17.33 -17.63
C ALA A 340 -37.16 -17.33 -17.44
N ILE A 341 -36.57 -16.21 -17.01
CA ILE A 341 -35.23 -16.19 -16.40
C ILE A 341 -35.28 -15.21 -15.22
N ALA A 342 -35.88 -15.62 -14.10
CA ALA A 342 -35.85 -14.82 -12.86
C ALA A 342 -36.09 -15.60 -11.55
N ALA A 343 -36.08 -16.93 -11.54
CA ALA A 343 -36.46 -17.69 -10.33
C ALA A 343 -35.42 -18.68 -9.79
N GLU A 344 -34.22 -18.73 -10.37
CA GLU A 344 -33.19 -19.71 -9.96
C GLU A 344 -32.10 -19.10 -9.05
N LEU A 345 -32.15 -17.80 -8.75
CA LEU A 345 -31.05 -17.10 -8.07
C LEU A 345 -31.19 -16.94 -6.54
N LEU A 346 -32.27 -17.41 -5.90
CA LEU A 346 -32.52 -17.10 -4.48
C LEU A 346 -32.87 -18.27 -3.55
N GLY A 347 -32.78 -19.53 -3.99
CA GLY A 347 -32.63 -20.70 -3.11
C GLY A 347 -33.35 -20.71 -1.75
N LEU A 348 -34.66 -20.47 -1.70
CA LEU A 348 -35.47 -20.65 -0.50
C LEU A 348 -36.55 -21.74 -0.72
N PRO A 349 -36.78 -22.64 0.25
CA PRO A 349 -37.79 -23.67 0.12
C PRO A 349 -39.21 -23.10 0.28
N ALA A 350 -40.09 -23.48 -0.65
CA ALA A 350 -41.52 -23.29 -0.56
C ALA A 350 -42.13 -24.39 0.31
N ASP A 351 -42.62 -24.03 1.50
CA ASP A 351 -43.79 -24.64 2.15
C ASP A 351 -44.03 -23.96 3.51
N ALA A 352 -45.10 -23.16 3.61
CA ALA A 352 -45.98 -23.01 4.78
C ALA A 352 -46.81 -21.72 4.66
N ALA A 353 -47.88 -21.79 3.86
CA ALA A 353 -49.05 -20.96 4.10
C ALA A 353 -50.01 -21.79 4.96
N ALA A 354 -50.22 -21.38 6.20
CA ALA A 354 -51.38 -21.78 6.99
C ALA A 354 -51.77 -20.63 7.91
N GLU A 355 -53.03 -20.22 7.76
CA GLU A 355 -53.80 -19.34 8.63
C GLU A 355 -53.64 -19.74 10.10
N GLU A 356 -53.51 -18.77 11.01
CA GLU A 356 -54.18 -18.87 12.31
C GLU A 356 -54.33 -17.49 12.99
N SER A 357 -55.61 -17.12 13.11
CA SER A 357 -56.29 -16.41 14.20
C SER A 357 -55.47 -15.69 15.29
N ILE A 358 -55.79 -14.40 15.42
CA ILE A 358 -55.57 -13.54 16.59
C ILE A 358 -56.46 -14.02 17.75
N PRO A 359 -55.91 -14.18 18.97
CA PRO A 359 -56.70 -14.00 20.18
C PRO A 359 -56.35 -12.68 20.87
N GLU A 360 -57.39 -11.90 21.18
CA GLU A 360 -57.37 -10.90 22.25
C GLU A 360 -56.94 -11.58 23.55
N VAL A 361 -55.96 -11.01 24.27
CA VAL A 361 -55.79 -11.25 25.69
C VAL A 361 -55.50 -9.93 26.41
N GLU A 362 -56.19 -9.85 27.54
CA GLU A 362 -56.41 -8.78 28.49
C GLU A 362 -55.15 -8.15 29.08
N ALA A 363 -55.35 -6.90 29.50
CA ALA A 363 -54.47 -6.15 30.36
C ALA A 363 -54.26 -6.85 31.70
N ASP A 364 -53.01 -6.90 32.17
CA ASP A 364 -52.75 -6.94 33.60
C ASP A 364 -51.57 -6.04 33.97
N ALA A 365 -51.81 -5.24 34.99
CA ALA A 365 -50.94 -4.22 35.51
C ALA A 365 -50.14 -4.79 36.67
N THR A 366 -48.81 -4.69 36.64
CA THR A 366 -48.01 -4.76 37.87
C THR A 366 -46.86 -3.77 37.85
N ALA A 367 -46.87 -2.97 38.91
CA ALA A 367 -45.95 -1.90 39.21
C ALA A 367 -44.52 -2.40 39.43
N THR A 368 -43.53 -1.60 39.04
CA THR A 368 -42.17 -1.69 39.57
C THR A 368 -41.70 -0.29 39.96
N GLN A 369 -41.30 -0.17 41.23
CA GLN A 369 -40.85 1.03 41.91
C GLN A 369 -39.60 1.62 41.24
N THR A 370 -39.68 2.90 40.87
CA THR A 370 -38.52 3.77 40.65
C THR A 370 -38.00 4.23 42.01
N GLY A 371 -36.80 3.76 42.38
CA GLY A 371 -36.03 4.31 43.49
C GLY A 371 -35.26 5.55 43.03
N GLU A 372 -35.48 6.68 43.70
CA GLU A 372 -34.71 7.91 43.56
C GLU A 372 -33.28 7.70 44.10
N PRO A 373 -32.22 8.18 43.43
CA PRO A 373 -30.90 8.26 44.02
C PRO A 373 -30.77 9.52 44.90
N GLU A 374 -30.24 9.32 46.11
CA GLU A 374 -29.90 10.40 47.05
C GLU A 374 -28.81 11.34 46.49
N PRO A 375 -28.84 12.63 46.87
CA PRO A 375 -27.84 13.61 46.44
C PRO A 375 -26.52 13.39 47.19
N ILE A 376 -25.43 13.29 46.42
CA ILE A 376 -24.06 13.26 46.94
C ILE A 376 -23.62 14.71 47.17
N ASP A 377 -23.38 15.07 48.43
CA ASP A 377 -22.74 16.33 48.81
C ASP A 377 -21.29 16.35 48.30
N ALA A 378 -21.01 17.26 47.36
CA ALA A 378 -19.66 17.55 46.89
C ALA A 378 -19.05 18.68 47.72
N GLU A 379 -18.03 18.36 48.52
CA GLU A 379 -17.19 19.37 49.17
C GLU A 379 -16.35 20.14 48.13
N PRO A 380 -16.14 21.46 48.31
CA PRO A 380 -15.35 22.26 47.40
C PRO A 380 -13.84 22.01 47.61
N LEU A 381 -13.16 21.56 46.55
CA LEU A 381 -11.71 21.46 46.50
C LEU A 381 -11.08 22.87 46.51
N GLU A 382 -10.29 23.17 47.54
CA GLU A 382 -9.46 24.36 47.63
C GLU A 382 -8.37 24.35 46.56
N ALA A 383 -8.28 25.45 45.80
CA ALA A 383 -7.25 25.66 44.78
C ALA A 383 -5.88 25.94 45.43
N VAL A 384 -4.93 25.06 45.17
CA VAL A 384 -3.50 25.27 45.51
C VAL A 384 -2.89 26.22 44.46
N PRO A 385 -2.22 27.32 44.86
CA PRO A 385 -1.54 28.20 43.92
C PRO A 385 -0.30 27.50 43.34
N ILE A 386 -0.22 27.43 42.00
CA ILE A 386 0.97 26.99 41.28
C ILE A 386 1.89 28.21 41.14
N GLU A 387 3.07 28.15 41.76
CA GLU A 387 4.14 29.13 41.54
C GLU A 387 4.78 28.94 40.16
N PRO A 388 5.07 30.01 39.41
CA PRO A 388 5.69 29.90 38.09
C PRO A 388 7.20 29.60 38.22
N GLU A 389 7.64 28.53 37.56
CA GLU A 389 9.06 28.23 37.38
C GLU A 389 9.75 29.25 36.45
N PRO A 390 11.05 29.52 36.66
CA PRO A 390 11.79 30.51 35.89
C PRO A 390 12.09 30.01 34.47
N VAL A 391 11.82 30.88 33.49
CA VAL A 391 12.16 30.70 32.08
C VAL A 391 13.68 30.84 31.92
N GLU A 392 14.37 29.76 31.55
CA GLU A 392 15.76 29.84 31.11
C GLU A 392 15.85 30.42 29.69
N GLU A 393 16.53 31.55 29.57
CA GLU A 393 16.87 32.19 28.30
C GLU A 393 17.86 31.32 27.51
N SER A 394 17.39 30.73 26.41
CA SER A 394 18.26 30.06 25.44
C SER A 394 19.08 31.07 24.64
N SER A 395 20.40 30.96 24.79
CA SER A 395 21.42 31.68 24.04
C SER A 395 21.42 31.28 22.56
N SER A 396 20.97 32.19 21.69
CA SER A 396 21.19 32.12 20.23
C SER A 396 22.24 33.16 19.84
N ALA A 397 23.48 32.71 19.67
CA ALA A 397 24.51 33.41 18.90
C ALA A 397 25.73 32.48 18.78
N VAL A 398 25.93 31.84 17.62
CA VAL A 398 27.20 31.67 16.89
C VAL A 398 26.86 30.85 15.64
N LEU A 399 26.73 31.50 14.48
CA LEU A 399 27.02 30.90 13.17
C LEU A 399 27.27 32.04 12.16
N SER A 400 28.55 32.35 11.94
CA SER A 400 29.02 33.17 10.83
C SER A 400 30.46 32.77 10.52
N ALA A 401 30.62 31.89 9.53
CA ALA A 401 31.81 31.76 8.66
C ALA A 401 31.64 30.52 7.79
N LEU A 402 31.19 30.70 6.54
CA LEU A 402 31.44 29.75 5.47
C LEU A 402 32.15 30.51 4.36
N ASP A 403 33.43 30.16 4.16
CA ASP A 403 34.23 30.49 2.99
C ASP A 403 33.68 29.72 1.78
N GLU A 404 33.47 30.43 0.67
CA GLU A 404 33.21 29.83 -0.65
C GLU A 404 34.53 29.39 -1.29
N PRO A 405 34.64 28.18 -1.86
CA PRO A 405 35.76 27.86 -2.74
C PRO A 405 35.46 28.23 -4.20
N GLU A 406 36.42 28.92 -4.82
CA GLU A 406 36.46 29.29 -6.24
C GLU A 406 36.35 28.08 -7.20
N PRO A 407 35.78 28.27 -8.40
CA PRO A 407 35.62 27.20 -9.38
C PRO A 407 36.92 26.88 -10.13
N TYR A 408 37.26 25.58 -10.12
CA TYR A 408 38.33 24.97 -10.89
C TYR A 408 37.94 24.85 -12.38
N VAL A 409 38.79 25.38 -13.27
CA VAL A 409 38.69 25.26 -14.73
C VAL A 409 39.79 24.30 -15.22
N PRO A 410 39.47 23.17 -15.87
CA PRO A 410 40.49 22.37 -16.53
C PRO A 410 40.77 22.86 -17.95
N ASP A 411 42.06 22.90 -18.23
CA ASP A 411 42.75 23.35 -19.43
C ASP A 411 42.43 22.49 -20.67
N ALA A 412 42.26 23.15 -21.82
CA ALA A 412 42.00 22.54 -23.11
C ALA A 412 43.32 22.27 -23.84
N GLY A 413 43.72 20.99 -23.89
CA GLY A 413 44.88 20.54 -24.65
C GLY A 413 44.47 19.89 -25.97
N ASP A 414 44.72 20.59 -27.08
CA ASP A 414 44.70 20.11 -28.45
C ASP A 414 45.65 18.92 -28.67
N LEU A 415 45.18 17.85 -29.34
CA LEU A 415 46.05 17.02 -30.19
C LEU A 415 45.28 16.48 -31.41
N HIS A 416 45.69 16.98 -32.58
CA HIS A 416 45.39 16.45 -33.91
C HIS A 416 45.90 15.01 -34.11
N GLY A 417 45.16 14.19 -34.87
CA GLY A 417 45.65 12.97 -35.52
C GLY A 417 46.64 13.25 -36.67
N PRO A 418 47.06 12.27 -37.52
CA PRO A 418 46.14 11.33 -38.18
C PRO A 418 46.68 9.93 -38.59
N ASN A 419 45.76 9.11 -39.14
CA ASN A 419 45.87 8.05 -40.16
C ASN A 419 46.63 6.73 -39.89
N GLY A 420 45.95 5.61 -40.16
CA GLY A 420 46.58 4.28 -40.31
C GLY A 420 45.60 3.11 -40.47
N GLU A 421 45.13 2.91 -41.70
CA GLU A 421 44.77 1.67 -42.43
C GLU A 421 44.21 0.38 -41.77
N SER A 422 43.27 -0.16 -42.54
CA SER A 422 42.66 -1.50 -42.62
C SER A 422 43.44 -2.73 -42.11
N SER A 423 42.72 -3.58 -41.35
CA SER A 423 42.58 -5.02 -41.63
C SER A 423 41.60 -5.67 -40.65
N GLY A 424 40.48 -6.22 -41.12
CA GLY A 424 39.82 -7.35 -40.46
C GLY A 424 40.35 -8.68 -41.03
N PRO A 425 39.75 -9.84 -40.71
CA PRO A 425 38.94 -10.20 -39.55
C PRO A 425 39.52 -11.44 -38.82
N ARG A 426 39.01 -11.81 -37.63
CA ARG A 426 38.90 -13.21 -37.20
C ARG A 426 38.04 -13.38 -35.94
N VAL A 427 36.97 -14.13 -36.12
CA VAL A 427 36.15 -14.78 -35.10
C VAL A 427 36.96 -15.94 -34.48
N PRO A 428 36.81 -16.18 -33.16
CA PRO A 428 36.83 -17.56 -32.69
C PRO A 428 35.66 -17.85 -31.73
N GLY A 429 34.92 -18.92 -32.04
CA GLY A 429 34.34 -19.79 -31.01
C GLY A 429 34.92 -21.19 -31.17
N PRO A 430 34.42 -22.21 -30.46
CA PRO A 430 34.04 -22.24 -29.05
C PRO A 430 35.09 -23.02 -28.21
N TYR A 431 34.93 -22.95 -26.89
CA TYR A 431 35.74 -23.63 -25.87
C TYR A 431 35.71 -25.17 -26.00
N ASP A 432 36.88 -25.80 -25.79
CA ASP A 432 37.05 -27.22 -25.47
C ASP A 432 37.86 -27.34 -24.16
N PRO A 433 37.40 -28.06 -23.13
CA PRO A 433 38.05 -28.11 -21.82
C PRO A 433 38.97 -29.33 -21.70
N GLY A 434 40.27 -29.12 -21.45
CA GLY A 434 41.13 -30.23 -21.05
C GLY A 434 42.63 -29.93 -21.03
N ILE A 435 43.18 -30.02 -19.81
CA ILE A 435 44.56 -30.48 -19.51
C ILE A 435 45.69 -29.48 -19.82
N LEU A 436 46.30 -28.93 -18.77
CA LEU A 436 47.69 -29.23 -18.40
C LEU A 436 48.03 -28.64 -17.02
N ASP A 437 48.26 -29.57 -16.10
CA ASP A 437 48.94 -29.41 -14.83
C ASP A 437 50.44 -29.20 -15.07
N LEU A 438 50.99 -28.08 -14.59
CA LEU A 438 52.43 -27.87 -14.43
C LEU A 438 52.70 -26.97 -13.21
N GLY A 439 53.04 -27.61 -12.10
CA GLY A 439 54.25 -27.33 -11.29
C GLY A 439 54.56 -25.89 -10.86
N SER A 440 54.43 -25.66 -9.54
CA SER A 440 54.86 -24.50 -8.75
C SER A 440 56.29 -23.98 -8.99
N PRO A 441 56.59 -22.75 -8.52
CA PRO A 441 57.49 -22.68 -7.36
C PRO A 441 57.04 -21.70 -6.27
N GLY A 442 57.50 -22.00 -5.05
CA GLY A 442 56.99 -21.49 -3.79
C GLY A 442 57.20 -20.00 -3.50
N ARG A 443 56.29 -19.46 -2.68
CA ARG A 443 56.39 -18.15 -2.03
C ARG A 443 56.83 -18.31 -0.57
N PRO A 444 57.67 -17.40 -0.05
CA PRO A 444 58.12 -17.42 1.34
C PRO A 444 56.99 -17.07 2.32
N SER A 445 56.97 -17.75 3.47
CA SER A 445 56.01 -17.53 4.55
C SER A 445 56.26 -16.21 5.27
N ALA A 446 55.24 -15.36 5.35
CA ALA A 446 55.21 -14.22 6.27
C ALA A 446 54.84 -14.72 7.68
N PRO A 447 55.36 -14.08 8.76
CA PRO A 447 55.07 -14.47 10.13
C PRO A 447 53.61 -14.14 10.53
N PRO A 448 53.04 -14.87 11.51
CA PRO A 448 51.65 -14.69 11.91
C PRO A 448 51.46 -13.36 12.65
N VAL A 449 50.55 -12.53 12.14
CA VAL A 449 50.03 -11.35 12.83
C VAL A 449 49.00 -11.81 13.86
N ALA A 450 49.21 -11.46 15.13
CA ALA A 450 48.27 -11.73 16.21
C ALA A 450 46.93 -11.01 15.98
N PRO A 451 45.79 -11.63 16.33
CA PRO A 451 44.49 -11.00 16.14
C PRO A 451 44.30 -9.84 17.12
N VAL A 452 44.03 -8.65 16.56
CA VAL A 452 43.52 -7.50 17.30
C VAL A 452 42.06 -7.78 17.67
N PRO A 453 41.65 -7.68 18.95
CA PRO A 453 40.26 -7.87 19.33
C PRO A 453 39.44 -6.67 18.84
N LEU A 454 38.66 -6.87 17.79
CA LEU A 454 37.59 -5.95 17.41
C LEU A 454 36.49 -6.07 18.46
N GLY A 455 36.36 -5.05 19.30
CA GLY A 455 35.25 -4.90 20.23
C GLY A 455 33.93 -4.92 19.45
N ARG A 456 33.00 -5.77 19.87
CA ARG A 456 31.62 -5.76 19.37
C ARG A 456 31.01 -4.38 19.68
N PRO A 457 30.43 -3.68 18.70
CA PRO A 457 29.58 -2.54 19.02
C PRO A 457 28.37 -3.06 19.80
N GLN A 458 28.22 -2.62 21.04
CA GLN A 458 26.97 -2.81 21.77
C GLN A 458 25.93 -1.90 21.11
N ALA A 459 25.00 -2.50 20.37
CA ALA A 459 23.80 -1.80 19.95
C ALA A 459 22.95 -1.56 21.20
N THR A 460 22.87 -0.31 21.63
CA THR A 460 21.92 0.11 22.66
C THR A 460 20.51 -0.04 22.08
N PRO A 461 19.60 -0.80 22.71
CA PRO A 461 18.22 -0.85 22.27
C PRO A 461 17.61 0.55 22.42
N VAL A 462 17.23 1.17 21.30
CA VAL A 462 16.41 2.38 21.30
C VAL A 462 15.01 1.93 21.70
N ALA A 463 14.54 2.38 22.87
CA ALA A 463 13.17 2.13 23.29
C ALA A 463 12.20 2.74 22.27
N PRO A 464 11.06 2.07 21.97
CA PRO A 464 10.04 2.65 21.11
C PRO A 464 9.58 3.96 21.72
N VAL A 465 9.62 5.03 20.93
CA VAL A 465 9.04 6.32 21.30
C VAL A 465 7.52 6.12 21.29
N PRO A 466 6.81 6.33 22.41
CA PRO A 466 5.36 6.30 22.38
C PRO A 466 4.87 7.39 21.42
N LEU A 467 4.05 7.00 20.44
CA LEU A 467 3.38 7.91 19.53
C LEU A 467 2.37 8.74 20.34
N GLU A 468 2.79 9.88 20.85
CA GLU A 468 1.85 10.85 21.42
C GLU A 468 1.00 11.41 20.28
N ARG A 469 -0.32 11.18 20.33
CA ARG A 469 -1.25 11.77 19.37
C ARG A 469 -1.05 13.29 19.35
N PRO A 470 -0.93 13.93 18.18
CA PRO A 470 -0.93 15.39 18.09
C PRO A 470 -2.21 15.91 18.76
N ARG A 471 -2.05 16.72 19.81
CA ARG A 471 -3.16 17.39 20.47
C ARG A 471 -3.74 18.42 19.50
N ILE A 472 -4.83 18.07 18.84
CA ILE A 472 -5.66 19.06 18.15
C ILE A 472 -6.19 19.98 19.26
N HIS A 473 -5.77 21.25 19.23
CA HIS A 473 -6.31 22.25 20.14
C HIS A 473 -7.83 22.33 19.92
N PRO A 474 -8.67 22.38 20.97
CA PRO A 474 -10.10 22.56 20.79
C PRO A 474 -10.33 23.93 20.12
N VAL A 475 -10.60 23.90 18.83
CA VAL A 475 -11.08 25.06 18.08
C VAL A 475 -12.49 25.35 18.58
N ARG A 476 -12.82 26.63 18.79
CA ARG A 476 -14.19 27.04 19.14
C ARG A 476 -15.18 26.42 18.16
N PRO A 477 -16.32 25.85 18.62
CA PRO A 477 -17.39 25.44 17.73
C PRO A 477 -17.75 26.63 16.83
N LEU A 478 -17.61 26.45 15.51
CA LEU A 478 -18.04 27.45 14.56
C LEU A 478 -19.57 27.48 14.57
N ASP A 479 -20.18 28.64 14.74
CA ASP A 479 -21.63 28.83 14.63
C ASP A 479 -22.03 28.84 13.14
N LEU A 480 -22.30 27.64 12.63
CA LEU A 480 -22.55 27.38 11.21
C LEU A 480 -24.01 27.56 10.79
N ASP A 481 -24.91 27.94 11.70
CA ASP A 481 -26.27 28.35 11.34
C ASP A 481 -26.25 29.56 10.39
N THR A 482 -25.15 30.31 10.38
CA THR A 482 -24.93 31.43 9.44
C THR A 482 -24.57 30.97 8.00
N ILE A 483 -24.17 29.71 7.80
CA ILE A 483 -23.83 29.14 6.47
C ILE A 483 -25.00 28.34 5.88
N ALA A 484 -26.04 28.07 6.66
CA ALA A 484 -27.25 27.37 6.25
C ALA A 484 -28.24 28.27 5.45
N ALA A 485 -27.75 29.02 4.47
CA ALA A 485 -28.62 29.43 3.37
C ALA A 485 -28.80 28.21 2.45
N GLU A 486 -30.05 27.84 2.20
CA GLU A 486 -30.48 26.60 1.56
C GLU A 486 -29.75 26.28 0.24
N PRO A 487 -29.39 25.01 -0.04
CA PRO A 487 -28.82 24.61 -1.31
C PRO A 487 -29.94 24.23 -2.28
N GLU A 488 -30.61 25.19 -2.89
CA GLU A 488 -31.52 24.91 -4.02
C GLU A 488 -31.16 25.62 -5.34
N GLU A 489 -30.19 26.54 -5.39
CA GLU A 489 -29.97 27.34 -6.63
C GLU A 489 -28.50 27.56 -7.07
N LEU A 490 -27.54 26.71 -6.69
CA LEU A 490 -26.15 26.82 -7.18
C LEU A 490 -25.55 25.49 -7.65
N LEU A 491 -26.32 24.74 -8.43
CA LEU A 491 -25.72 23.90 -9.48
C LEU A 491 -25.48 24.80 -10.70
N PRO A 492 -24.30 24.77 -11.35
CA PRO A 492 -24.09 25.49 -12.60
C PRO A 492 -25.11 25.04 -13.66
N ASP A 493 -25.77 25.99 -14.34
CA ASP A 493 -26.77 25.78 -15.43
C ASP A 493 -26.16 25.10 -16.69
N ASP A 494 -24.89 24.75 -16.65
CA ASP A 494 -24.07 24.36 -17.81
C ASP A 494 -23.93 22.84 -17.97
N TRP A 495 -24.54 22.02 -17.11
CA TRP A 495 -24.45 20.57 -17.19
C TRP A 495 -25.52 20.02 -18.16
N ASP A 496 -25.26 20.19 -19.46
CA ASP A 496 -26.06 19.67 -20.57
C ASP A 496 -25.98 18.12 -20.58
N GLU A 497 -27.04 17.45 -20.11
CA GLU A 497 -27.17 15.98 -20.12
C GLU A 497 -27.72 15.42 -21.45
N ASP A 498 -28.04 16.25 -22.44
CA ASP A 498 -28.64 15.80 -23.70
C ASP A 498 -27.71 15.94 -24.93
N GLU A 499 -27.33 14.78 -25.46
CA GLU A 499 -26.89 14.48 -26.84
C GLU A 499 -25.41 14.68 -27.26
N PRO A 500 -24.87 13.82 -28.18
CA PRO A 500 -25.63 13.15 -29.24
C PRO A 500 -25.41 11.64 -29.44
N LYS A 501 -26.54 10.94 -29.53
CA LYS A 501 -26.72 9.88 -30.53
C LYS A 501 -26.79 10.53 -31.91
N ARG A 502 -25.65 10.68 -32.59
CA ARG A 502 -25.55 10.82 -34.07
C ARG A 502 -24.09 10.76 -34.54
N ARG A 503 -23.57 9.54 -34.70
CA ARG A 503 -22.93 9.03 -35.93
C ARG A 503 -22.41 7.62 -35.74
#